data_AF-A0YJ66-F1
#
_entry.id   AF-A0YJ66-F1
#
_cell.length_a   1.000
_cell.length_b   1.000
_cell.length_c   1.000
_cell.angle_alpha   90.00
_cell.angle_beta   90.00
_cell.angle_gamma   90.00
#
_symmetry.space_group_name_H-M   'P 1'
#
loop_
_entity.id
_entity.type
_entity.pdbx_description
1 polymer ?
#
loop_
_entity_poly.entity_id
_entity_poly.type
_entity_poly.pdbx_seq_one_letter_code
_entity_poly.pdbx_strand_id
1 'polypeptide(L)'
;MFYYFAYGSCMCPVDLQRTMGESTYQYVMGPAILEGYRLGFYRRSQRRNCGALDVVKDPNSSVEGVLYQLPQRMIHLLDEREEVRFDTHQGIHIGGYQPERIEVYYLNELYTNVRTYTVINKLPEELAPNDWYFNVVLRGAVTCGLTQEYCWKLFEHMHKLQQQELQSPWLRSA
;
A
#
# COMPACT_ATOMS: atom_id res chain seq x y z
N MET A 1 -19.08 -10.26 -2.62
CA MET A 1 -17.68 -9.85 -2.87
C MET A 1 -17.54 -8.34 -2.75
N PHE A 2 -16.31 -7.82 -2.69
CA PHE A 2 -15.96 -6.41 -2.90
C PHE A 2 -14.60 -6.30 -3.61
N TYR A 3 -14.34 -5.16 -4.22
CA TYR A 3 -13.06 -4.88 -4.85
C TYR A 3 -12.11 -4.17 -3.89
N TYR A 4 -10.87 -4.63 -3.84
CA TYR A 4 -9.80 -4.06 -3.03
C TYR A 4 -8.58 -3.78 -3.90
N PHE A 5 -8.08 -2.55 -3.87
CA PHE A 5 -6.86 -2.15 -4.55
C PHE A 5 -5.71 -2.08 -3.55
N ALA A 6 -4.70 -2.92 -3.77
CA ALA A 6 -3.47 -2.92 -2.98
C ALA A 6 -2.34 -2.23 -3.75
N TYR A 7 -1.62 -1.33 -3.10
CA TYR A 7 -0.48 -0.63 -3.70
C TYR A 7 0.82 -0.76 -2.87
N GLY A 8 0.78 -1.54 -1.78
CA GLY A 8 1.93 -1.78 -0.90
C GLY A 8 2.12 -3.26 -0.60
N SER A 9 2.48 -3.63 0.63
CA SER A 9 2.74 -5.04 0.99
C SER A 9 1.62 -6.02 0.64
N CYS A 10 0.36 -5.56 0.62
CA CYS A 10 -0.81 -6.36 0.24
C CYS A 10 -0.85 -6.70 -1.25
N MET A 11 0.02 -6.12 -2.09
CA MET A 11 0.22 -6.59 -3.47
C MET A 11 0.76 -8.02 -3.52
N CYS A 12 1.46 -8.48 -2.48
CA CYS A 12 1.95 -9.85 -2.39
C CYS A 12 0.86 -10.78 -1.83
N PRO A 13 0.29 -11.71 -2.63
CA PRO A 13 -0.79 -12.58 -2.16
C PRO A 13 -0.33 -13.45 -0.98
N VAL A 14 0.92 -13.92 -0.98
CA VAL A 14 1.51 -14.68 0.14
C VAL A 14 1.50 -13.89 1.44
N ASP A 15 1.79 -12.58 1.39
CA ASP A 15 1.78 -11.75 2.60
C ASP A 15 0.35 -11.39 3.03
N LEU A 16 -0.57 -11.23 2.07
CA LEU A 16 -1.98 -11.02 2.35
C LEU A 16 -2.62 -12.28 2.97
N GLN A 17 -2.28 -13.48 2.49
CA GLN A 17 -2.75 -14.76 3.01
C GLN A 17 -2.46 -14.93 4.51
N ARG A 18 -1.29 -14.46 4.98
CA ARG A 18 -0.95 -14.49 6.43
C ARG A 18 -1.95 -13.70 7.28
N THR A 19 -2.58 -12.69 6.71
CA THR A 19 -3.63 -11.90 7.38
C THR A 19 -4.99 -12.57 7.24
N MET A 20 -5.28 -13.13 6.07
CA MET A 20 -6.60 -13.69 5.78
C MET A 20 -6.82 -15.08 6.39
N GLY A 21 -5.75 -15.80 6.73
CA GLY A 21 -5.84 -17.18 7.23
C GLY A 21 -6.22 -18.21 6.16
N GLU A 22 -6.32 -17.79 4.89
CA GLU A 22 -6.63 -18.63 3.73
C GLU A 22 -5.91 -18.14 2.48
N SER A 23 -5.81 -19.01 1.46
CA SER A 23 -5.19 -18.65 0.18
C SER A 23 -5.91 -17.49 -0.48
N THR A 24 -5.15 -16.43 -0.79
CA THR A 24 -5.65 -15.22 -1.44
C THR A 24 -5.39 -15.19 -2.94
N TYR A 25 -4.59 -16.11 -3.47
CA TYR A 25 -4.25 -16.20 -4.89
C TYR A 25 -5.49 -16.27 -5.79
N GLN A 26 -6.51 -17.02 -5.36
CA GLN A 26 -7.78 -17.15 -6.08
C GLN A 26 -8.59 -15.84 -6.19
N TYR A 27 -8.26 -14.83 -5.39
CA TYR A 27 -8.94 -13.53 -5.37
C TYR A 27 -8.19 -12.45 -6.14
N VAL A 28 -6.98 -12.74 -6.64
CA VAL A 28 -6.20 -11.81 -7.45
C VAL A 28 -6.89 -11.66 -8.80
N MET A 29 -7.24 -10.43 -9.17
CA MET A 29 -7.66 -10.11 -10.54
C MET A 29 -6.43 -9.82 -11.40
N GLY A 30 -5.54 -8.93 -10.92
CA GLY A 30 -4.30 -8.58 -11.61
C GLY A 30 -3.90 -7.12 -11.44
N PRO A 31 -2.97 -6.61 -12.26
CA PRO A 31 -2.51 -5.24 -12.20
C PRO A 31 -3.62 -4.27 -12.59
N ALA A 32 -3.78 -3.19 -11.82
CA ALA A 32 -4.74 -2.12 -12.06
C ALA A 32 -4.08 -0.75 -11.83
N ILE A 33 -4.67 0.29 -12.42
CA ILE A 33 -4.14 1.66 -12.42
C ILE A 33 -5.08 2.57 -11.65
N LEU A 34 -4.54 3.25 -10.64
CA LEU A 34 -5.19 4.35 -9.92
C LEU A 34 -4.63 5.68 -10.46
N GLU A 35 -5.43 6.40 -11.25
CA GLU A 35 -5.08 7.71 -11.80
C GLU A 35 -5.30 8.85 -10.80
N GLY A 36 -4.52 9.92 -10.92
CA GLY A 36 -4.64 11.10 -10.07
C GLY A 36 -4.02 10.92 -8.68
N TYR A 37 -3.10 9.96 -8.55
CA TYR A 37 -2.38 9.67 -7.31
C TYR A 37 -0.91 9.36 -7.59
N ARG A 38 -0.08 9.57 -6.58
CA ARG A 38 1.31 9.09 -6.52
C ARG A 38 1.54 8.30 -5.23
N LEU A 39 2.55 7.44 -5.24
CA LEU A 39 3.03 6.78 -4.03
C LEU A 39 3.91 7.71 -3.20
N GLY A 40 3.98 7.42 -1.90
CA GLY A 40 5.00 7.96 -1.00
C GLY A 40 5.04 7.22 0.34
N PHE A 41 6.15 7.31 1.06
CA PHE A 41 6.34 6.63 2.34
C PHE A 41 6.01 7.54 3.54
N TYR A 42 4.77 8.01 3.61
CA TYR A 42 4.34 8.99 4.62
C TYR A 42 3.83 8.38 5.93
N ARG A 43 4.10 7.11 6.20
CA ARG A 43 3.70 6.47 7.46
C ARG A 43 4.86 5.75 8.11
N ARG A 44 5.05 5.98 9.40
CA ARG A 44 5.84 5.10 10.26
C ARG A 44 4.96 3.93 10.72
N SER A 45 5.22 2.73 10.21
CA SER A 45 4.55 1.53 10.69
C SER A 45 5.21 1.07 11.99
N GLN A 46 4.47 1.09 13.10
CA GLN A 46 4.98 0.60 14.39
C GLN A 46 5.25 -0.90 14.34
N ARG A 47 4.35 -1.67 13.71
CA ARG A 47 4.49 -3.12 13.55
C ARG A 47 5.73 -3.54 12.76
N ARG A 48 6.10 -2.77 11.74
CA ARG A 48 7.22 -3.08 10.84
C ARG A 48 8.49 -2.29 11.16
N ASN A 49 8.40 -1.31 12.05
CA ASN A 49 9.45 -0.36 12.40
C ASN A 49 10.15 0.29 11.19
N CYS A 50 9.37 0.74 10.20
CA CYS A 50 9.90 1.42 9.01
C CYS A 50 8.84 2.32 8.36
N GLY A 51 9.25 3.03 7.30
CA GLY A 51 8.34 3.68 6.37
C GLY A 51 7.42 2.68 5.67
N ALA A 52 6.15 3.03 5.54
CA ALA A 52 5.14 2.28 4.82
C ALA A 52 4.46 3.16 3.78
N LEU A 53 4.03 2.53 2.68
CA LEU A 53 3.44 3.21 1.53
C LEU A 53 2.10 3.85 1.85
N ASP A 54 1.85 4.93 1.15
CA ASP A 54 0.61 5.69 1.08
C ASP A 54 0.35 6.07 -0.38
N VAL A 55 -0.91 6.36 -0.70
CA VAL A 55 -1.28 7.05 -1.94
C VAL A 55 -1.70 8.47 -1.62
N VAL A 56 -1.19 9.43 -2.37
CA VAL A 56 -1.48 10.85 -2.20
C VAL A 56 -1.98 11.42 -3.51
N LYS A 57 -2.98 12.30 -3.45
CA LYS A 57 -3.53 12.96 -4.64
C LYS A 57 -2.43 13.69 -5.41
N ASP A 58 -2.37 13.41 -6.71
CA ASP A 58 -1.49 14.05 -7.68
C ASP A 58 -2.12 13.90 -9.07
N PRO A 59 -2.81 14.93 -9.60
CA PRO A 59 -3.59 14.84 -10.82
C PRO A 59 -2.81 14.39 -12.07
N ASN A 60 -1.48 14.52 -12.06
CA ASN A 60 -0.62 14.21 -13.21
C ASN A 60 0.12 12.88 -13.08
N SER A 61 -0.20 12.10 -12.05
CA SER A 61 0.46 10.83 -11.72
C SER A 61 -0.53 9.68 -11.68
N SER A 62 0.02 8.46 -11.74
CA SER A 62 -0.73 7.24 -11.55
C SER A 62 0.03 6.24 -10.67
N VAL A 63 -0.73 5.35 -10.03
CA VAL A 63 -0.22 4.26 -9.21
C VAL A 63 -0.66 2.94 -9.80
N GLU A 64 0.29 2.09 -10.16
CA GLU A 64 0.00 0.69 -10.42
C GLU A 64 -0.08 -0.08 -9.09
N GLY A 65 -1.06 -0.98 -9.01
CA GLY A 65 -1.26 -1.85 -7.87
C GLY A 65 -1.96 -3.14 -8.30
N VAL A 66 -2.38 -3.93 -7.32
CA VAL A 66 -3.07 -5.20 -7.56
C VAL A 66 -4.53 -5.05 -7.16
N LEU A 67 -5.43 -5.32 -8.09
CA LEU A 67 -6.85 -5.42 -7.83
C LEU A 67 -7.20 -6.84 -7.37
N TYR A 68 -7.96 -6.92 -6.28
CA TYR A 68 -8.50 -8.15 -5.73
C TYR A 68 -10.03 -8.10 -5.73
N GLN A 69 -10.66 -9.26 -5.90
CA GLN A 69 -12.08 -9.47 -5.60
C GLN A 69 -12.23 -10.35 -4.36
N LEU A 70 -12.39 -9.71 -3.20
CA LEU A 70 -12.38 -10.39 -1.91
C LEU A 70 -13.81 -10.65 -1.38
N PRO A 71 -14.01 -11.70 -0.55
CA PRO A 71 -15.26 -11.88 0.18
C PRO A 71 -15.44 -10.81 1.26
N GLN A 72 -16.68 -10.35 1.46
CA GLN A 72 -17.03 -9.28 2.42
C GLN A 72 -16.53 -9.56 3.85
N ARG A 73 -16.49 -10.84 4.26
CA ARG A 73 -15.94 -11.24 5.55
C ARG A 73 -14.48 -10.84 5.76
N MET A 74 -13.70 -10.55 4.72
CA MET A 74 -12.29 -10.13 4.85
C MET A 74 -12.11 -8.66 5.19
N ILE A 75 -13.17 -7.84 5.14
CA ILE A 75 -13.06 -6.40 5.39
C ILE A 75 -12.48 -6.13 6.78
N HIS A 76 -12.99 -6.81 7.82
CA HIS A 76 -12.50 -6.60 9.18
C HIS A 76 -11.01 -6.99 9.35
N LEU A 77 -10.54 -8.02 8.65
CA LEU A 77 -9.14 -8.46 8.69
C LEU A 77 -8.22 -7.45 8.00
N LEU A 78 -8.67 -6.83 6.92
CA LEU A 78 -7.94 -5.72 6.29
C LEU A 78 -7.91 -4.50 7.22
N ASP A 79 -9.05 -4.15 7.83
CA ASP A 79 -9.14 -3.01 8.74
C ASP A 79 -8.20 -3.18 9.94
N GLU A 80 -8.14 -4.37 10.52
CA GLU A 80 -7.19 -4.70 11.58
C GLU A 80 -5.74 -4.57 11.11
N ARG A 81 -5.42 -5.12 9.93
CA ARG A 81 -4.07 -5.07 9.35
C ARG A 81 -3.58 -3.64 9.09
N GLU A 82 -4.48 -2.77 8.64
CA GLU A 82 -4.18 -1.36 8.34
C GLU A 82 -4.38 -0.45 9.58
N GLU A 83 -4.58 -1.05 10.76
CA GLU A 83 -4.77 -0.36 12.05
C GLU A 83 -5.90 0.69 12.00
N VAL A 84 -6.97 0.39 11.26
CA VAL A 84 -8.15 1.25 11.13
C VAL A 84 -8.87 1.28 12.47
N ARG A 85 -9.01 2.48 13.03
CA ARG A 85 -9.83 2.73 14.22
C ARG A 85 -10.76 3.91 13.96
N PHE A 86 -11.84 3.99 14.71
CA PHE A 86 -12.82 5.06 14.59
C PHE A 86 -13.09 5.67 15.96
N ASP A 87 -12.88 6.97 16.10
CA ASP A 87 -13.25 7.71 17.30
C ASP A 87 -14.73 8.09 17.19
N THR A 88 -15.58 7.41 17.95
CA THR A 88 -17.03 7.65 17.94
C THR A 88 -17.42 9.00 18.52
N HIS A 89 -16.59 9.59 19.38
CA HIS A 89 -16.87 10.90 19.96
C HIS A 89 -16.60 12.02 18.96
N GLN A 90 -15.53 11.89 18.17
CA GLN A 90 -15.13 12.88 17.18
C GLN A 90 -15.72 12.62 15.79
N GLY A 91 -16.23 11.41 15.53
CA GLY A 91 -16.78 11.02 14.23
C GLY A 91 -15.72 10.90 13.14
N ILE A 92 -14.46 10.60 13.51
CA ILE A 92 -13.32 10.55 12.59
C ILE A 92 -12.57 9.21 12.68
N HIS A 93 -11.92 8.84 11.58
CA HIS A 93 -10.95 7.74 11.60
C HIS A 93 -9.68 8.16 12.34
N ILE A 94 -9.16 7.25 13.16
CA ILE A 94 -7.89 7.39 13.87
C ILE A 94 -7.05 6.13 13.65
N GLY A 95 -5.78 6.18 14.07
CA GLY A 95 -4.87 5.06 13.94
C GLY A 95 -4.07 5.11 12.65
N GLY A 96 -4.12 4.03 11.88
CA GLY A 96 -3.11 3.76 10.90
C GLY A 96 -3.35 4.40 9.55
N TYR A 97 -4.33 3.79 8.90
CA TYR A 97 -4.93 4.23 7.68
C TYR A 97 -6.44 4.42 7.90
N GLN A 98 -7.08 5.10 6.96
CA GLN A 98 -8.53 5.13 6.82
C GLN A 98 -8.92 4.41 5.52
N PRO A 99 -10.07 3.75 5.47
CA PRO A 99 -10.60 3.19 4.24
C PRO A 99 -11.07 4.31 3.31
N GLU A 100 -10.77 4.18 2.02
CA GLU A 100 -11.27 5.09 0.97
C GLU A 100 -11.93 4.32 -0.16
N ARG A 101 -12.81 5.01 -0.90
CA ARG A 101 -13.41 4.53 -2.14
C ARG A 101 -12.78 5.25 -3.32
N ILE A 102 -12.20 4.49 -4.22
CA ILE A 102 -11.51 4.98 -5.40
C ILE A 102 -12.08 4.34 -6.66
N GLU A 103 -11.64 4.88 -7.78
CA GLU A 103 -11.85 4.32 -9.12
C GLU A 103 -10.51 3.86 -9.65
N VAL A 104 -10.48 2.69 -10.28
CA VAL A 104 -9.26 2.12 -10.88
C VAL A 104 -9.58 1.55 -12.26
N TYR A 105 -8.60 1.59 -13.16
CA TYR A 105 -8.68 0.91 -14.44
C TYR A 105 -8.07 -0.48 -14.34
N TYR A 106 -8.84 -1.49 -14.74
CA TYR A 106 -8.38 -2.87 -14.85
C TYR A 106 -8.80 -3.42 -16.22
N LEU A 107 -7.81 -3.84 -17.03
CA LEU A 107 -8.03 -4.27 -18.42
C LEU A 107 -8.84 -3.26 -19.26
N ASN A 108 -8.51 -1.97 -19.12
CA ASN A 108 -9.18 -0.83 -19.78
C ASN A 108 -10.65 -0.60 -19.37
N GLU A 109 -11.14 -1.30 -18.36
CA GLU A 109 -12.48 -1.09 -17.79
C GLU A 109 -12.37 -0.33 -16.47
N LEU A 110 -13.29 0.61 -16.24
CA LEU A 110 -13.35 1.41 -15.01
C LEU A 110 -14.09 0.65 -13.91
N TYR A 111 -13.41 0.40 -12.80
CA TYR A 111 -14.00 -0.18 -11.59
C TYR A 111 -14.21 0.92 -10.56
N THR A 112 -15.47 1.13 -10.17
CA THR A 112 -15.84 2.12 -9.16
C THR A 112 -16.07 1.48 -7.78
N ASN A 113 -16.14 2.31 -6.73
CA ASN A 113 -16.38 1.88 -5.36
C ASN A 113 -15.34 0.85 -4.84
N VAL A 114 -14.12 0.89 -5.40
CA VAL A 114 -13.02 0.01 -5.01
C VAL A 114 -12.47 0.48 -3.68
N ARG A 115 -12.35 -0.42 -2.71
CA ARG A 115 -11.77 -0.11 -1.41
C ARG A 115 -10.26 0.03 -1.55
N THR A 116 -9.72 1.06 -0.94
CA THR A 116 -8.28 1.19 -0.68
C THR A 116 -8.10 1.74 0.74
N TYR A 117 -6.86 1.99 1.14
CA TYR A 117 -6.52 2.61 2.41
C TYR A 117 -5.59 3.80 2.18
N THR A 118 -5.74 4.88 2.92
CA THR A 118 -4.83 6.04 2.87
C THR A 118 -4.38 6.42 4.28
N VAL A 119 -3.17 6.93 4.42
CA VAL A 119 -2.61 7.28 5.74
C VAL A 119 -3.38 8.47 6.31
N ILE A 120 -3.84 8.36 7.56
CA ILE A 120 -4.58 9.44 8.24
C ILE A 120 -3.63 10.60 8.57
N ASN A 121 -2.59 10.31 9.36
CA ASN A 121 -1.61 11.29 9.81
C ASN A 121 -0.30 11.09 9.05
N LYS A 122 -0.17 11.80 7.92
CA LYS A 122 0.99 11.70 7.03
C LYS A 122 2.21 12.37 7.67
N LEU A 123 3.37 11.71 7.59
CA LEU A 123 4.65 12.30 7.94
C LEU A 123 4.96 13.48 7.01
N PRO A 124 5.66 14.53 7.49
CA PRO A 124 6.03 15.68 6.66
C PRO A 124 7.03 15.31 5.55
N GLU A 125 7.81 14.26 5.78
CA GLU A 125 8.82 13.73 4.85
C GLU A 125 8.65 12.22 4.72
N GLU A 126 9.12 11.68 3.60
CA GLU A 126 9.11 10.25 3.37
C GLU A 126 10.12 9.53 4.28
N LEU A 127 9.68 8.42 4.85
CA LEU A 127 10.51 7.56 5.69
C LEU A 127 10.93 6.31 4.91
N ALA A 128 12.19 5.91 5.01
CA ALA A 128 12.67 4.73 4.28
C ALA A 128 11.97 3.44 4.73
N PRO A 129 11.63 2.53 3.80
CA PRO A 129 11.27 1.16 4.16
C PRO A 129 12.51 0.37 4.64
N ASN A 130 12.29 -0.63 5.48
CA ASN A 130 13.33 -1.62 5.77
C ASN A 130 13.39 -2.71 4.68
N ASP A 131 14.44 -3.50 4.69
CA ASP A 131 14.69 -4.55 3.69
C ASP A 131 13.55 -5.56 3.59
N TRP A 132 12.93 -5.89 4.71
CA TRP A 132 11.80 -6.82 4.70
C TRP A 132 10.60 -6.25 3.94
N TYR A 133 10.18 -5.02 4.26
CA TYR A 133 9.04 -4.38 3.62
C TYR A 133 9.32 -4.11 2.14
N PHE A 134 10.52 -3.62 1.84
CA PHE A 134 11.03 -3.43 0.48
C PHE A 134 10.85 -4.70 -0.37
N ASN A 135 11.36 -5.83 0.13
CA ASN A 135 11.30 -7.11 -0.59
C ASN A 135 9.87 -7.62 -0.75
N VAL A 136 9.01 -7.45 0.25
CA VAL A 136 7.60 -7.86 0.16
C VAL A 136 6.84 -7.04 -0.89
N VAL A 137 7.05 -5.73 -0.90
CA VAL A 137 6.42 -4.82 -1.88
C VAL A 137 6.87 -5.17 -3.29
N LEU A 138 8.17 -5.27 -3.56
CA LEU A 138 8.66 -5.62 -4.90
C LEU A 138 8.27 -7.02 -5.34
N ARG A 139 8.30 -8.00 -4.42
CA ARG A 139 7.82 -9.35 -4.74
C ARG A 139 6.37 -9.31 -5.20
N GLY A 140 5.51 -8.57 -4.49
CA GLY A 140 4.10 -8.39 -4.90
C GLY A 140 3.99 -7.74 -6.27
N ALA A 141 4.66 -6.61 -6.47
CA ALA A 141 4.64 -5.88 -7.74
C ALA A 141 5.05 -6.78 -8.92
N VAL A 142 6.19 -7.48 -8.81
CA VAL A 142 6.72 -8.34 -9.87
C VAL A 142 5.85 -9.58 -10.09
N THR A 143 5.48 -10.30 -9.03
CA THR A 143 4.76 -11.59 -9.17
C THR A 143 3.30 -11.45 -9.53
N CYS A 144 2.68 -10.28 -9.30
CA CYS A 144 1.33 -9.96 -9.77
C CYS A 144 1.31 -9.24 -11.13
N GLY A 145 2.48 -9.03 -11.76
CA GLY A 145 2.57 -8.58 -13.14
C GLY A 145 2.36 -7.08 -13.35
N LEU A 146 2.72 -6.24 -12.37
CA LEU A 146 2.88 -4.81 -12.64
C LEU A 146 3.93 -4.59 -13.72
N THR A 147 3.89 -3.45 -14.40
CA THR A 147 4.81 -3.17 -15.50
C THR A 147 6.25 -3.13 -15.01
N GLN A 148 7.18 -3.55 -15.88
CA GLN A 148 8.61 -3.53 -15.55
C GLN A 148 9.09 -2.11 -15.25
N GLU A 149 8.59 -1.12 -15.99
CA GLU A 149 8.90 0.29 -15.76
C GLU A 149 8.46 0.75 -14.37
N TYR A 150 7.24 0.39 -13.95
CA TYR A 150 6.74 0.74 -12.63
C TYR A 150 7.53 0.05 -11.51
N CYS A 151 7.84 -1.24 -11.68
CA CYS A 151 8.66 -1.99 -10.72
C CYS A 151 10.05 -1.35 -10.55
N TRP A 152 10.66 -0.87 -11.65
CA TRP A 152 11.95 -0.19 -11.60
C TRP A 152 11.88 1.16 -10.88
N LYS A 153 10.89 2.00 -11.20
CA LYS A 153 10.66 3.28 -10.50
C LYS A 153 10.44 3.08 -9.00
N LEU A 154 9.66 2.06 -8.63
CA LEU A 154 9.40 1.71 -7.25
C LEU A 154 10.67 1.25 -6.52
N PHE A 155 11.48 0.40 -7.16
CA PHE A 155 12.78 -0.02 -6.65
C PHE A 155 13.71 1.18 -6.42
N GLU A 156 13.89 2.04 -7.43
CA GLU A 156 14.77 3.21 -7.35
C GLU A 156 14.35 4.16 -6.23
N HIS A 157 13.05 4.44 -6.11
CA HIS A 157 12.53 5.32 -5.08
C HIS A 157 12.80 4.77 -3.67
N MET A 158 12.45 3.50 -3.42
CA MET A 158 12.69 2.87 -2.13
C MET A 158 14.18 2.80 -1.78
N HIS A 159 15.03 2.45 -2.76
CA HIS A 159 16.47 2.35 -2.56
C HIS A 159 17.10 3.71 -2.27
N LYS A 160 16.66 4.77 -2.96
CA LYS A 160 17.08 6.15 -2.69
C LYS A 160 16.75 6.57 -1.25
N LEU A 161 15.55 6.26 -0.76
CA LEU A 161 15.17 6.55 0.62
C LEU A 161 16.10 5.84 1.62
N GLN A 162 16.39 4.55 1.40
CA GLN A 162 17.33 3.79 2.25
C GLN A 162 18.74 4.40 2.24
N GLN A 163 19.24 4.84 1.09
CA GLN A 163 20.54 5.49 0.99
C GLN A 163 20.59 6.83 1.74
N GLN A 164 19.54 7.63 1.65
CA GLN A 164 19.44 8.90 2.37
C GLN A 164 19.42 8.70 3.88
N GLU A 165 18.71 7.68 4.36
CA GLU A 165 18.66 7.34 5.78
C GLU A 165 20.05 6.94 6.32
N LEU A 166 20.81 6.11 5.59
CA LEU A 166 22.18 5.71 5.95
C LEU A 166 23.18 6.87 5.95
N GLN A 167 22.93 7.91 5.15
CA GLN A 167 23.77 9.10 5.10
C GLN A 167 23.44 10.11 6.21
N SER A 168 22.34 9.90 6.94
CA SER A 168 21.92 10.77 8.04
C SER A 168 22.96 10.77 9.18
N PRO A 169 23.40 11.95 9.67
CA PRO A 169 24.43 12.08 10.71
C PRO A 169 24.12 11.28 11.99
N TRP A 170 22.84 11.07 12.26
CA TRP A 170 22.33 10.41 13.46
C TRP A 170 22.61 8.90 13.51
N LEU A 171 22.83 8.25 12.36
CA LEU A 171 23.16 6.81 12.28
C LEU A 171 24.67 6.53 12.22
N ARG A 172 25.51 7.53 11.93
CA ARG A 172 26.98 7.38 11.90
C ARG A 172 27.64 7.48 13.28
N SER A 173 26.87 7.81 14.31
CA SER A 173 27.36 8.07 15.68
C SER A 173 26.97 6.97 16.69
N ALA A 174 26.47 5.83 16.20
CA ALA A 174 26.07 4.67 17.01
C ALA A 174 27.06 3.52 16.86
#